data_AF-A0A183HWX5-F1
#
_entry.id   AF-A0A183HWX5-F1
#
_cell.length_a   1.000
_cell.length_b   1.000
_cell.length_c   1.000
_cell.angle_alpha   90.00
_cell.angle_beta   90.00
_cell.angle_gamma   90.00
#
_symmetry.space_group_name_H-M   'P 1'
#
loop_
_entity.id
_entity.type
_entity.pdbx_description
1 polymer ?
#
loop_
_entity_poly.entity_id
_entity_poly.type
_entity_poly.pdbx_seq_one_letter_code
_entity_poly.pdbx_strand_id
1 'polypeptide(L)' 'MMDNQLGITHLRGSECDLLVRSNRETTHFIHSPKYPLMYPANTTCTFIIDGLQGEQNLEEVILTFEKFAVLSETIDRLVK' A
#
# COMPACT_ATOMS: atom_id res chain seq x y z
N MET A 1 -8.09 7.91 -6.76
CA MET A 1 -7.52 9.26 -6.89
C MET A 1 -7.11 9.70 -5.50
N MET A 2 -5.87 9.40 -5.12
CA MET A 2 -5.26 9.82 -3.85
C MET A 2 -4.21 10.91 -4.15
N ASP A 3 -4.59 11.90 -4.96
CA ASP A 3 -3.65 12.78 -5.64
C ASP A 3 -3.27 14.04 -4.83
N ASN A 4 -3.39 14.02 -3.51
CA ASN A 4 -3.06 15.19 -2.70
C ASN A 4 -2.38 14.90 -1.34
N GLN A 5 -1.76 13.74 -1.19
CA GLN A 5 -0.94 13.45 -0.01
C GLN A 5 0.54 13.64 -0.37
N LEU A 6 1.18 14.60 0.29
CA LEU A 6 2.61 14.87 0.13
C LEU A 6 3.40 13.58 0.39
N GLY A 7 4.31 13.24 -0.53
CA GLY A 7 5.12 12.03 -0.46
C GLY A 7 4.51 10.78 -1.09
N ILE A 8 3.24 10.80 -1.54
CA ILE A 8 2.65 9.68 -2.30
C ILE A 8 2.72 9.97 -3.79
N THR A 9 3.18 8.99 -4.57
CA THR A 9 3.15 9.03 -6.03
C THR A 9 2.56 7.73 -6.55
N HIS A 10 1.50 7.83 -7.35
CA HIS A 10 0.96 6.70 -8.10
C HIS A 10 1.82 6.40 -9.32
N LEU A 11 2.24 5.14 -9.48
CA LEU A 11 3.08 4.75 -10.62
C LEU A 11 2.22 4.64 -11.89
N ARG A 12 2.59 5.40 -12.91
CA ARG A 12 1.90 5.41 -14.21
C ARG A 12 1.93 4.01 -14.83
N GLY A 13 0.77 3.57 -15.34
CA GLY A 13 0.60 2.27 -15.97
C GLY A 13 0.18 1.15 -15.03
N SER A 14 0.08 1.42 -13.73
CA SER A 14 -0.57 0.52 -12.77
C SER A 14 -1.96 1.03 -12.38
N GLU A 15 -2.79 0.16 -11.81
CA GLU A 15 -4.09 0.56 -11.24
C GLU A 15 -3.98 1.01 -9.77
N CYS A 16 -2.88 0.65 -9.10
CA CYS A 16 -2.77 0.76 -7.64
C CYS A 16 -1.35 0.75 -7.09
N ASP A 17 -0.31 0.76 -7.92
CA ASP A 17 1.06 0.79 -7.41
C ASP A 17 1.38 2.18 -6.89
N LEU A 18 1.92 2.24 -5.67
CA LEU A 18 2.25 3.48 -5.00
C LEU A 18 3.70 3.48 -4.56
N LEU A 19 4.30 4.66 -4.69
CA LEU A 19 5.56 5.00 -4.08
C LEU A 19 5.31 6.03 -2.99
N VAL A 20 5.62 5.65 -1.75
CA VAL A 20 5.50 6.49 -0.56
C VAL A 20 6.91 6.87 -0.12
N ARG A 21 7.20 8.17 -0.10
CA ARG A 21 8.45 8.72 0.39
C ARG A 21 8.19 9.53 1.64
N SER A 22 8.95 9.25 2.68
CA SER A 22 8.90 10.04 3.91
C SER A 22 9.35 11.48 3.67
N ASN A 23 8.74 12.42 4.40
CA ASN A 23 9.09 13.84 4.40
C ASN A 23 9.31 14.40 5.83
N ARG A 24 9.75 13.55 6.77
CA ARG A 24 10.04 13.81 8.20
C ARG A 24 8.77 13.89 9.07
N GLU A 25 8.45 12.77 9.71
CA GLU A 25 7.25 12.56 10.55
C GLU A 25 5.91 12.62 9.79
N THR A 26 5.72 11.74 8.80
CA THR A 26 4.41 11.52 8.19
C THR A 26 3.92 10.09 8.35
N THR A 27 2.66 9.98 8.75
CA THR A 27 1.90 8.73 8.66
C THR A 27 1.10 8.75 7.38
N HIS A 28 1.22 7.71 6.57
CA HIS A 28 0.43 7.52 5.35
C HIS A 28 -0.54 6.36 5.49
N PHE A 29 -1.76 6.53 4.97
CA PHE A 29 -2.75 5.47 4.90
C PHE A 29 -2.77 4.92 3.47
N ILE A 30 -2.47 3.63 3.34
CA ILE A 30 -2.50 2.92 2.08
C ILE A 30 -3.69 1.97 2.11
N HIS A 31 -4.47 1.96 1.03
CA HIS A 31 -5.64 1.11 0.91
C HIS A 31 -5.60 0.30 -0.39
N SER A 32 -6.25 -0.86 -0.35
CA SER A 32 -6.50 -1.65 -1.55
C SER A 32 -7.44 -0.90 -2.52
N PRO A 33 -7.43 -1.26 -3.82
CA PRO A 33 -8.34 -0.67 -4.78
C PRO A 33 -9.79 -0.84 -4.34
N LYS A 34 -10.56 0.25 -4.41
CA LYS A 34 -11.98 0.30 -4.03
C LYS A 34 -12.29 0.11 -2.55
N TYR A 35 -11.30 0.04 -1.65
CA TYR A 35 -11.54 0.05 -0.20
C TYR A 35 -12.53 1.17 0.18
N PRO A 36 -13.56 0.91 1.01
CA PRO A 36 -13.79 -0.28 1.83
C PRO A 36 -14.50 -1.47 1.13
N LEU A 37 -14.76 -1.39 -0.17
CA LEU A 37 -15.33 -2.49 -0.95
C LEU A 37 -14.27 -3.57 -1.24
N MET A 38 -14.72 -4.72 -1.78
CA MET A 38 -13.80 -5.77 -2.21
C MET A 38 -12.90 -5.30 -3.35
N TYR A 39 -11.62 -5.66 -3.25
CA TYR A 39 -10.66 -5.46 -4.32
C TYR A 39 -11.04 -6.31 -5.55
N PRO A 40 -10.74 -5.84 -6.78
CA PRO A 40 -11.02 -6.62 -7.99
C PRO A 40 -10.28 -7.97 -8.01
N ALA A 41 -10.82 -8.95 -8.73
CA ALA A 41 -10.10 -10.20 -8.97
C ALA A 41 -8.85 -9.95 -9.85
N ASN A 42 -7.82 -10.78 -9.68
CA ASN A 42 -6.54 -10.68 -10.40
C ASN A 42 -5.83 -9.31 -10.23
N THR A 43 -6.04 -8.64 -9.10
CA THR A 43 -5.35 -7.41 -8.76
C THR A 43 -3.96 -7.69 -8.18
N THR A 44 -2.94 -7.10 -8.79
CA THR A 44 -1.57 -7.07 -8.27
C THR A 44 -1.19 -5.62 -8.02
N CYS A 45 -0.87 -5.28 -6.78
CA CYS A 45 -0.42 -3.94 -6.39
C CYS A 45 0.95 -4.04 -5.73
N THR A 46 1.84 -3.12 -6.09
CA THR A 46 3.17 -2.96 -5.50
C THR A 46 3.21 -1.65 -4.71
N PHE A 47 3.45 -1.74 -3.41
CA PHE A 47 3.65 -0.58 -2.54
C PHE A 47 5.12 -0.49 -2.16
N ILE A 48 5.79 0.57 -2.62
CA ILE A 48 7.20 0.85 -2.30
C ILE A 48 7.20 1.96 -1.25
N ILE A 49 7.79 1.70 -0.09
CA ILE A 49 7.82 2.64 1.04
C ILE A 49 9.29 2.96 1.35
N ASP A 50 9.68 4.18 1.04
CA ASP A 50 11.03 4.69 1.24
C ASP A 50 11.06 5.60 2.49
N GLY A 51 11.80 5.18 3.51
CA GLY A 51 12.20 6.06 4.61
C GLY A 51 13.17 7.14 4.12
N LEU A 52 13.25 8.27 4.83
CA LEU A 52 14.31 9.24 4.55
C LEU A 52 15.67 8.63 4.86
N GLN A 53 16.59 8.77 3.90
CA GLN A 53 17.96 8.35 4.04
C GLN A 53 18.87 9.58 3.93
N GLY A 54 19.07 10.26 5.06
CA GLY A 54 20.08 11.30 5.21
C GLY A 54 21.19 10.82 6.15
N GLU A 55 22.42 11.33 5.98
CA GLU A 55 23.58 10.97 6.82
C GLU A 55 23.34 11.13 8.34
N GLN A 56 22.35 11.95 8.73
CA GLN A 56 21.95 12.18 10.14
C GLN A 56 20.49 11.84 10.45
N ASN A 57 19.71 11.36 9.49
CA ASN A 57 18.30 11.02 9.68
C ASN A 57 18.05 9.67 9.02
N LEU A 58 18.27 8.59 9.78
CA LEU A 58 17.84 7.25 9.41
C LEU A 58 16.43 7.07 9.96
N GLU A 59 15.46 6.96 9.07
CA GLU A 59 14.08 6.64 9.46
C GLU A 59 13.80 5.14 9.26
N GLU A 60 13.05 4.56 10.19
CA GLU A 60 12.54 3.20 10.10
C GLU A 60 11.08 3.21 9.63
N VAL A 61 10.74 2.30 8.73
CA VAL A 61 9.37 2.15 8.24
C VAL A 61 8.59 1.22 9.17
N ILE A 62 7.53 1.74 9.79
CA ILE A 62 6.60 0.94 10.61
C ILE A 62 5.30 0.74 9.84
N LEU A 63 4.99 -0.51 9.50
CA LEU A 63 3.74 -0.89 8.82
C LEU A 63 2.73 -1.47 9.83
N THR A 64 1.53 -0.91 9.87
CA THR A 64 0.43 -1.42 10.71
C THR A 64 -0.80 -1.70 9.85
N PHE A 65 -1.43 -2.85 10.08
CA PHE A 65 -2.69 -3.22 9.43
C PHE A 65 -3.87 -2.88 10.33
N GLU A 66 -4.68 -1.90 9.93
CA GLU A 66 -5.93 -1.60 10.63
C GLU A 66 -7.05 -2.58 10.25
N LYS A 67 -7.11 -2.94 8.96
CA LYS A 67 -8.06 -3.92 8.42
C LYS A 67 -7.35 -4.80 7.41
N PHE A 68 -7.54 -6.11 7.53
CA PHE A 68 -6.94 -7.09 6.65
C PHE A 68 -7.95 -8.20 6.34
N ALA A 69 -8.31 -8.34 5.07
CA ALA A 69 -9.21 -9.37 4.57
C ALA A 69 -8.75 -9.78 3.16
N VAL A 70 -8.14 -10.96 3.04
CA VAL A 70 -7.62 -11.50 1.79
C VAL A 70 -8.17 -12.90 1.60
N LEU A 71 -8.66 -13.20 0.39
CA LEU A 71 -9.13 -14.54 0.03
C LEU A 71 -7.94 -15.51 0.00
N SER A 72 -8.04 -16.62 0.73
CA SER A 72 -7.03 -17.69 0.70
C SER A 72 -7.55 -18.88 -0.11
N GLU A 73 -6.82 -19.28 -1.14
CA GLU A 73 -7.17 -20.44 -2.00
C GLU A 73 -7.14 -21.79 -1.25
N THR A 74 -6.64 -21.82 -0.01
CA THR A 74 -6.50 -23.07 0.77
C THR A 74 -7.86 -23.66 1.19
N ILE A 75 -8.96 -22.90 1.15
CA ILE A 75 -10.30 -23.41 1.51
C ILE A 75 -11.22 -23.60 0.29
N ASP A 76 -11.08 -22.81 -0.79
CA ASP A 76 -12.00 -22.89 -1.93
C ASP A 76 -11.79 -24.13 -2.82
N ARG A 77 -10.58 -24.74 -2.81
CA ARG A 77 -10.33 -26.00 -3.53
C ARG A 77 -10.77 -27.25 -2.77
N LEU A 78 -11.06 -27.15 -1.47
CA LEU A 78 -11.54 -28.29 -0.65
C LEU A 78 -13.06 -28.38 -0.58
N VAL A 79 -13.78 -27.38 -1.09
CA VAL A 79 -15.25 -27.32 -1.11
C VAL A 79 -15.82 -27.63 -2.51
N LYS A 80 -14.99 -28.06 -3.46
CA LYS A 80 -15.41 -28.45 -4.81
C LYS A 80 -15.24 -29.94 -5.08
#